data_AF-A0A1A8WJD9-F1
#
_entry.id   AF-A0A1A8WJD9-F1
#
_cell.length_a   1.000
_cell.length_b   1.000
_cell.length_c   1.000
_cell.angle_alpha   90.00
_cell.angle_beta   90.00
_cell.angle_gamma   90.00
#
_symmetry.space_group_name_H-M   'P 1'
#
loop_
_entity.id
_entity.type
_entity.pdbx_description
1 polymer ?
#
loop_
_entity_poly.entity_id
_entity_poly.type
_entity_poly.pdbx_seq_one_letter_code
_entity_poly.pdbx_strand_id
1 'polypeptide(L)'
;MTTNDVTAEERYGFFKMFDQYAPKEGSVVQSSDSKSHCDSFLSDHIFTHIISPKEFCKKFKRLYNIIINTKRPGKEHGEFDQNDCSFLNYWLNDKLRGVTADTTISIENFYQKSKAADEESFKSTLLDKKLYNIEKHDLENMRKLYDLYNIKSNVSEAIANEMGNEKSVSCLTYTKECFGKYRDAIINCRDGCSYFYSVLTEFKKKFEVELSPYTKKSISCKHKELFELPDYGVVIKEHESVKIIRNTTISVLFLVFGVFFMFTFSDKLIPMSQHILEKIKRAKNILFGARERNNELLSYTLDNDYIIGDNESYSISYYSVRDY
;
A
#
# COMPACT_ATOMS: atom_id res chain seq x y z
N MET A 1 19.81 -3.83 23.98
CA MET A 1 18.56 -4.47 23.53
C MET A 1 17.82 -4.94 24.77
N THR A 2 16.96 -4.09 25.32
CA THR A 2 15.95 -4.57 26.27
C THR A 2 14.79 -5.08 25.42
N THR A 3 14.71 -6.39 25.24
CA THR A 3 13.44 -7.03 24.89
C THR A 3 12.55 -6.81 26.10
N ASN A 4 11.87 -5.67 26.17
CA ASN A 4 10.75 -5.52 27.08
C ASN A 4 9.78 -6.62 26.65
N ASP A 5 9.53 -7.56 27.55
CA ASP A 5 8.63 -8.69 27.36
C ASP A 5 7.19 -8.16 27.34
N VAL A 6 6.88 -7.35 26.33
CA VAL A 6 5.58 -6.71 26.15
C VAL A 6 4.64 -7.77 25.63
N THR A 7 3.61 -8.05 26.42
CA THR A 7 2.62 -9.07 26.11
C THR A 7 1.80 -8.68 24.88
N ALA A 8 1.21 -9.68 24.21
CA ALA A 8 0.30 -9.42 23.09
C ALA A 8 -0.92 -8.58 23.53
N GLU A 9 -1.40 -8.74 24.77
CA GLU A 9 -2.49 -7.94 25.33
C GLU A 9 -2.07 -6.47 25.47
N GLU A 10 -0.85 -6.18 25.91
CA GLU A 10 -0.34 -4.81 25.99
C GLU A 10 -0.14 -4.16 24.62
N ARG A 11 0.12 -4.94 23.56
CA ARG A 11 0.21 -4.43 22.18
C ARG A 11 -1.16 -4.22 21.55
N TYR A 12 -2.04 -5.21 21.64
CA TYR A 12 -3.26 -5.28 20.83
C TYR A 12 -4.56 -5.09 21.64
N GLY A 13 -4.51 -5.08 22.97
CA GLY A 13 -5.69 -5.09 23.83
C GLY A 13 -6.68 -3.96 23.54
N PHE A 14 -6.18 -2.78 23.18
CA PHE A 14 -7.04 -1.63 22.85
C PHE A 14 -7.97 -1.87 21.65
N PHE A 15 -7.63 -2.77 20.72
CA PHE A 15 -8.48 -3.07 19.56
C PHE A 15 -9.82 -3.70 19.94
N LYS A 16 -9.89 -4.42 21.07
CA LYS A 16 -11.17 -4.92 21.62
C LYS A 16 -12.14 -3.76 21.91
N MET A 17 -11.57 -2.60 22.23
CA MET A 17 -12.27 -1.36 22.59
C MET A 17 -12.12 -0.30 21.50
N PHE A 18 -11.82 -0.68 20.25
CA PHE A 18 -11.54 0.25 19.15
C PHE A 18 -12.60 1.34 18.98
N ASP A 19 -13.88 0.97 19.07
CA ASP A 19 -15.02 1.88 18.94
C ASP A 19 -15.05 2.97 20.03
N GLN A 20 -14.31 2.78 21.13
CA GLN A 20 -14.13 3.81 22.14
C GLN A 20 -12.99 4.79 21.80
N TYR A 21 -11.98 4.36 21.05
CA TYR A 21 -10.77 5.16 20.80
C TYR A 21 -10.84 5.93 19.49
N ALA A 22 -11.25 5.28 18.39
CA ALA A 22 -11.25 5.90 17.07
C ALA A 22 -12.10 7.19 16.99
N PRO A 23 -13.33 7.26 17.57
CA PRO A 23 -14.09 8.52 17.57
C PRO A 23 -13.41 9.65 18.36
N LYS A 24 -12.66 9.32 19.41
CA LYS A 24 -11.92 10.28 20.23
C LYS A 24 -10.69 10.81 19.51
N GLU A 25 -10.02 9.96 18.74
CA GLU A 25 -8.96 10.41 17.83
C GLU A 25 -9.54 11.34 16.75
N GLY A 26 -10.67 10.96 16.15
CA GLY A 26 -11.33 11.74 15.10
C GLY A 26 -11.89 13.09 15.57
N SER A 27 -12.26 13.22 16.85
CA SER A 27 -12.78 14.47 17.42
C SER A 27 -11.69 15.51 17.74
N VAL A 28 -10.41 15.17 17.59
CA VAL A 28 -9.31 16.12 17.80
C VAL A 28 -9.19 17.07 16.60
N VAL A 29 -9.93 18.17 16.65
CA VAL A 29 -9.86 19.28 15.67
C VAL A 29 -8.53 20.04 15.83
N GLN A 30 -8.14 20.86 14.84
CA GLN A 30 -7.09 21.87 15.00
C GLN A 30 -7.48 22.90 16.08
N SER A 31 -6.51 23.37 16.87
CA SER A 31 -6.74 24.41 17.90
C SER A 31 -6.42 25.78 17.36
N SER A 32 -7.23 26.77 17.71
CA SER A 32 -6.86 28.19 17.63
C SER A 32 -5.84 28.59 18.71
N ASP A 33 -5.57 27.75 19.71
CA ASP A 33 -4.57 28.02 20.75
C ASP A 33 -3.21 28.31 20.11
N SER A 34 -2.63 29.46 20.40
CA SER A 34 -1.34 29.84 19.82
C SER A 34 -0.15 29.12 20.48
N LYS A 35 -0.31 28.58 21.70
CA LYS A 35 0.79 27.99 22.49
C LYS A 35 0.79 26.47 22.41
N SER A 36 1.94 25.87 22.14
CA SER A 36 2.13 24.43 22.16
C SER A 36 3.05 24.03 23.29
N HIS A 37 2.77 22.90 23.94
CA HIS A 37 3.66 22.37 24.97
C HIS A 37 5.05 22.00 24.41
N CYS A 38 5.16 21.82 23.09
CA CYS A 38 6.43 21.50 22.44
C CYS A 38 7.24 22.72 22.00
N ASP A 39 6.80 23.95 22.28
CA ASP A 39 7.44 25.18 21.77
C ASP A 39 8.97 25.22 22.09
N SER A 40 9.41 24.60 23.19
CA SER A 40 10.83 24.52 23.59
C SER A 40 11.68 23.47 22.85
N PHE A 41 11.07 22.55 22.10
CA PHE A 41 11.77 21.46 21.40
C PHE A 41 11.24 21.21 19.97
N LEU A 42 10.63 22.20 19.32
CA LEU A 42 10.10 22.07 17.95
C LEU A 42 11.17 21.72 16.89
N SER A 43 12.44 22.05 17.14
CA SER A 43 13.57 21.75 16.24
C SER A 43 14.19 20.37 16.46
N ASP A 44 13.64 19.56 17.37
CA ASP A 44 14.15 18.23 17.68
C ASP A 44 13.90 17.25 16.51
N HIS A 45 14.83 16.31 16.29
CA HIS A 45 14.73 15.33 15.21
C HIS A 45 13.55 14.36 15.40
N ILE A 46 12.98 14.28 16.61
CA ILE A 46 11.73 13.53 16.88
C ILE A 46 10.60 13.90 15.90
N PHE A 47 10.60 15.13 15.37
CA PHE A 47 9.56 15.59 14.45
C PHE A 47 9.87 15.40 12.97
N THR A 48 10.88 14.60 12.61
CA THR A 48 11.31 14.39 11.21
C THR A 48 10.16 14.02 10.26
N HIS A 49 9.19 13.21 10.71
CA HIS A 49 8.04 12.79 9.88
C HIS A 49 6.79 13.65 10.08
N ILE A 50 6.89 14.75 10.83
CA ILE A 50 5.76 15.59 11.20
C ILE A 50 5.84 16.93 10.45
N ILE A 51 4.89 17.15 9.54
CA ILE A 51 4.79 18.39 8.74
C ILE A 51 4.62 19.64 9.63
N SER A 52 3.80 19.54 10.68
CA SER A 52 3.56 20.64 11.62
C SER A 52 3.71 20.15 13.06
N PRO A 53 4.93 20.25 13.63
CA PRO A 53 5.22 19.79 15.00
C PRO A 53 4.33 20.45 16.04
N LYS A 54 4.05 21.75 15.84
CA LYS A 54 3.20 22.54 16.72
C LYS A 54 1.76 22.01 16.75
N GLU A 55 1.18 21.75 15.58
CA GLU A 55 -0.17 21.18 15.50
C GLU A 55 -0.23 19.74 16.01
N PHE A 56 0.81 18.94 15.73
CA PHE A 56 0.91 17.59 16.28
C PHE A 56 0.86 17.58 17.81
N CYS A 57 1.65 18.44 18.46
CA CYS A 57 1.68 18.52 19.92
C CYS A 57 0.36 19.02 20.52
N LYS A 58 -0.33 19.98 19.88
CA LYS A 58 -1.69 20.37 20.29
C LYS A 58 -2.66 19.20 20.19
N LYS A 59 -2.61 18.44 19.09
CA LYS A 59 -3.45 17.25 18.90
C LYS A 59 -3.16 16.18 19.95
N PHE A 60 -1.89 15.89 20.22
CA PHE A 60 -1.50 14.93 21.25
C PHE A 60 -2.01 15.34 22.64
N LYS A 61 -1.80 16.60 23.06
CA LYS A 61 -2.28 17.10 24.36
C LYS A 61 -3.81 16.97 24.49
N ARG A 62 -4.55 17.28 23.43
CA ARG A 62 -6.02 17.12 23.40
C ARG A 62 -6.43 15.66 23.50
N LEU A 63 -5.81 14.79 22.71
CA LEU A 63 -6.08 13.35 22.75
C LEU A 63 -5.80 12.80 24.15
N TYR A 64 -4.64 13.11 24.73
CA TYR A 64 -4.27 12.76 26.10
C TYR A 64 -5.37 13.15 27.10
N ASN A 65 -5.82 14.41 27.05
CA ASN A 65 -6.87 14.93 27.95
C ASN A 65 -8.23 14.25 27.73
N ILE A 66 -8.59 13.92 26.49
CA ILE A 66 -9.83 13.20 26.19
C ILE A 66 -9.77 11.77 26.74
N ILE A 67 -8.66 11.07 26.49
CA ILE A 67 -8.49 9.68 26.92
C ILE A 67 -8.49 9.58 28.45
N ILE A 68 -7.73 10.42 29.16
CA ILE A 68 -7.59 10.33 30.62
C ILE A 68 -8.92 10.59 31.34
N ASN A 69 -9.73 11.53 30.83
CA ASN A 69 -11.02 11.90 31.41
C ASN A 69 -12.20 11.04 30.91
N THR A 70 -11.96 10.14 29.96
CA THR A 70 -13.01 9.22 29.48
C THR A 70 -13.45 8.31 30.62
N LYS A 71 -14.77 8.26 30.86
CA LYS A 71 -15.40 7.29 31.77
C LYS A 71 -15.70 6.00 31.03
N ARG A 72 -15.33 4.86 31.62
CA ARG A 72 -15.75 3.53 31.17
C ARG A 72 -15.87 2.58 32.37
N PRO A 73 -16.67 1.50 32.29
CA PRO A 73 -16.72 0.49 33.33
C PRO A 73 -15.33 -0.06 33.64
N GLY A 74 -14.96 -0.11 34.92
CA GLY A 74 -13.68 -0.64 35.38
C GLY A 74 -12.48 0.31 35.27
N LYS A 75 -12.67 1.55 34.78
CA LYS A 75 -11.60 2.55 34.69
C LYS A 75 -11.82 3.66 35.71
N GLU A 76 -10.78 3.98 36.45
CA GLU A 76 -10.74 5.13 37.36
C GLU A 76 -10.70 6.46 36.58
N HIS A 77 -11.44 7.45 37.08
CA HIS A 77 -11.52 8.75 36.44
C HIS A 77 -10.25 9.55 36.68
N GLY A 78 -9.65 10.09 35.61
CA GLY A 78 -8.41 10.86 35.71
C GLY A 78 -7.15 9.99 35.72
N GLU A 79 -7.29 8.68 35.55
CA GLU A 79 -6.17 7.75 35.39
C GLU A 79 -6.23 7.05 34.03
N PHE A 80 -5.08 6.58 33.54
CA PHE A 80 -5.04 5.65 32.41
C PHE A 80 -5.08 4.23 32.93
N ASP A 81 -5.66 3.32 32.16
CA ASP A 81 -5.41 1.89 32.32
C ASP A 81 -4.51 1.35 31.19
N GLN A 82 -4.35 0.02 31.15
CA GLN A 82 -3.49 -0.65 30.17
C GLN A 82 -3.93 -0.41 28.72
N ASN A 83 -5.24 -0.37 28.45
CA ASN A 83 -5.75 -0.17 27.09
C ASN A 83 -5.54 1.28 26.63
N ASP A 84 -5.67 2.25 27.54
CA ASP A 84 -5.35 3.65 27.21
C ASP A 84 -3.88 3.82 26.86
N CYS A 85 -3.00 3.21 27.65
CA CYS A 85 -1.57 3.24 27.40
C CYS A 85 -1.21 2.54 26.08
N SER A 86 -1.82 1.37 25.82
CA SER A 86 -1.64 0.62 24.58
C SER A 86 -2.06 1.44 23.34
N PHE A 87 -3.22 2.08 23.40
CA PHE A 87 -3.70 2.96 22.33
C PHE A 87 -2.77 4.16 22.11
N LEU A 88 -2.40 4.89 23.18
CA LEU A 88 -1.51 6.05 23.06
C LEU A 88 -0.11 5.66 22.57
N ASN A 89 0.39 4.50 22.98
CA ASN A 89 1.65 3.97 22.48
C ASN A 89 1.57 3.68 20.97
N TYR A 90 0.53 2.99 20.52
CA TYR A 90 0.28 2.77 19.09
C TYR A 90 0.19 4.09 18.33
N TRP A 91 -0.62 5.03 18.81
CA TRP A 91 -0.87 6.31 18.15
C TRP A 91 0.41 7.11 17.98
N LEU A 92 1.22 7.23 19.04
CA LEU A 92 2.51 7.92 18.97
C LEU A 92 3.47 7.24 18.01
N ASN A 93 3.58 5.91 18.06
CA ASN A 93 4.40 5.15 17.12
C ASN A 93 3.96 5.35 15.67
N ASP A 94 2.67 5.29 15.40
CA ASP A 94 2.13 5.45 14.05
C ASP A 94 2.40 6.84 13.49
N LYS A 95 2.13 7.88 14.28
CA LYS A 95 2.21 9.27 13.84
C LYS A 95 3.63 9.84 13.85
N LEU A 96 4.42 9.65 14.92
CA LEU A 96 5.76 10.24 15.03
C LEU A 96 6.79 9.52 14.18
N ARG A 97 6.76 8.19 14.13
CA ARG A 97 7.78 7.39 13.44
C ARG A 97 7.48 7.17 11.96
N GLY A 98 6.32 7.65 11.50
CA GLY A 98 5.91 7.66 10.10
C GLY A 98 5.82 6.26 9.48
N VAL A 99 5.60 6.22 8.16
CA VAL A 99 5.38 4.97 7.41
C VAL A 99 6.56 4.01 7.52
N THR A 100 7.79 4.53 7.61
CA THR A 100 9.02 3.73 7.70
C THR A 100 9.28 3.13 9.08
N ALA A 101 8.49 3.50 10.10
CA ALA A 101 8.70 3.13 11.50
C ALA A 101 10.12 3.47 11.97
N ASP A 102 10.54 4.72 11.73
CA ASP A 102 11.87 5.23 12.03
C ASP A 102 12.30 4.91 13.47
N THR A 103 13.36 4.12 13.60
CA THR A 103 13.87 3.62 14.89
C THR A 103 14.71 4.66 15.62
N THR A 104 15.13 5.74 14.94
CA THR A 104 15.91 6.84 15.54
C THR A 104 15.04 7.77 16.40
N ILE A 105 13.73 7.73 16.20
CA ILE A 105 12.74 8.51 16.95
C ILE A 105 12.26 7.67 18.14
N SER A 106 12.51 8.15 19.36
CA SER A 106 12.09 7.49 20.60
C SER A 106 10.76 8.07 21.10
N ILE A 107 9.75 7.21 21.23
CA ILE A 107 8.43 7.57 21.78
C ILE A 107 8.53 7.94 23.26
N GLU A 108 9.35 7.22 24.01
CA GLU A 108 9.63 7.52 25.42
C GLU A 108 10.27 8.91 25.55
N ASN A 109 11.29 9.22 24.74
CA ASN A 109 11.96 10.52 24.77
C ASN A 109 11.01 11.68 24.41
N PHE A 110 10.13 11.48 23.41
CA PHE A 110 9.08 12.46 23.10
C PHE A 110 8.21 12.74 24.33
N TYR A 111 7.71 11.71 25.00
CA TYR A 111 6.84 11.89 26.17
C TYR A 111 7.56 12.55 27.35
N GLN A 112 8.81 12.17 27.62
CA GLN A 112 9.60 12.81 28.68
C GLN A 112 9.84 14.30 28.40
N LYS A 113 10.12 14.69 27.16
CA LYS A 113 10.21 16.11 26.76
C LYS A 113 8.88 16.84 26.90
N SER A 114 7.77 16.23 26.49
CA SER A 114 6.43 16.80 26.69
C SER A 114 6.11 17.02 28.16
N LYS A 115 6.46 16.06 29.02
CA LYS A 115 6.27 16.13 30.47
C LYS A 115 7.12 17.21 31.11
N ALA A 116 8.40 17.31 30.74
CA ALA A 116 9.28 18.36 31.24
C ALA A 116 8.81 19.77 30.83
N ALA A 117 8.19 19.90 29.65
CA ALA A 117 7.68 21.17 29.17
C ALA A 117 6.30 21.57 29.75
N ASP A 118 5.53 20.62 30.26
CA ASP A 118 4.15 20.83 30.74
C ASP A 118 3.75 19.77 31.80
N GLU A 119 4.46 19.79 32.92
CA GLU A 119 4.34 18.80 34.01
C GLU A 119 2.94 18.79 34.62
N GLU A 120 2.25 19.94 34.64
CA GLU A 120 0.90 20.05 35.16
C GLU A 120 -0.12 19.25 34.34
N SER A 121 0.10 19.15 33.02
CA SER A 121 -0.78 18.42 32.11
C SER A 121 -0.43 16.93 32.02
N PHE A 122 0.85 16.58 32.01
CA PHE A 122 1.32 15.21 31.74
C PHE A 122 1.78 14.50 33.03
N LYS A 123 0.83 14.08 33.87
CA LYS A 123 1.10 13.50 35.20
C LYS A 123 1.14 11.98 35.27
N SER A 124 0.79 11.26 34.21
CA SER A 124 0.60 9.81 34.30
C SER A 124 1.91 9.04 34.45
N THR A 125 2.10 8.43 35.63
CA THR A 125 3.21 7.53 35.93
C THR A 125 3.05 6.14 35.31
N LEU A 126 1.82 5.74 34.98
CA LEU A 126 1.58 4.49 34.25
C LEU A 126 2.04 4.62 32.80
N LEU A 127 1.71 5.73 32.15
CA LEU A 127 2.08 5.95 30.75
C LEU A 127 3.60 6.00 30.58
N ASP A 128 4.34 6.60 31.53
CA ASP A 128 5.81 6.59 31.58
C ASP A 128 6.39 5.18 31.38
N LYS A 129 5.75 4.16 31.95
CA LYS A 129 6.23 2.76 31.95
C LYS A 129 5.76 1.95 30.74
N LYS A 130 4.80 2.47 29.98
CA LYS A 130 4.08 1.73 28.92
C LYS A 130 4.33 2.26 27.52
N LEU A 131 5.05 3.38 27.39
CA LEU A 131 5.51 3.89 26.11
C LEU A 131 6.82 3.23 25.69
N TYR A 132 6.86 2.74 24.46
CA TYR A 132 8.05 2.11 23.87
C TYR A 132 7.97 2.17 22.34
N ASN A 133 9.11 1.96 21.68
CA ASN A 133 9.15 1.87 20.23
C ASN A 133 8.64 0.49 19.79
N ILE A 134 7.45 0.42 19.18
CA ILE A 134 6.90 -0.82 18.63
C ILE A 134 7.77 -1.28 17.45
N GLU A 135 8.08 -2.58 17.36
CA GLU A 135 8.85 -3.08 16.23
C GLU A 135 8.14 -2.83 14.91
N LYS A 136 8.91 -2.59 13.84
CA LYS A 136 8.34 -2.21 12.53
C LYS A 136 7.30 -3.22 12.04
N HIS A 137 7.60 -4.51 12.16
CA HIS A 137 6.73 -5.59 11.69
C HIS A 137 5.38 -5.60 12.47
N ASP A 138 5.43 -5.45 13.79
CA ASP A 138 4.25 -5.34 14.64
C ASP A 138 3.43 -4.08 14.31
N LEU A 139 4.09 -2.93 14.16
CA LEU A 139 3.43 -1.67 13.84
C LEU A 139 2.72 -1.73 12.48
N GLU A 140 3.34 -2.36 11.48
CA GLU A 140 2.70 -2.61 10.17
C GLU A 140 1.46 -3.51 10.30
N ASN A 141 1.50 -4.54 11.14
CA ASN A 141 0.35 -5.40 11.41
C ASN A 141 -0.76 -4.64 12.17
N MET A 142 -0.41 -3.82 13.15
CA MET A 142 -1.36 -2.97 13.87
C MET A 142 -2.04 -1.96 12.96
N ARG A 143 -1.31 -1.36 12.00
CA ARG A 143 -1.89 -0.46 10.98
C ARG A 143 -2.93 -1.15 10.12
N LYS A 144 -2.65 -2.36 9.63
CA LYS A 144 -3.61 -3.17 8.87
C LYS A 144 -4.87 -3.46 9.69
N LEU A 145 -4.70 -3.78 10.97
CA LEU A 145 -5.83 -4.02 11.87
C LEU A 145 -6.64 -2.76 12.13
N TYR A 146 -5.98 -1.62 12.35
CA TYR A 146 -6.63 -0.32 12.52
C TYR A 146 -7.48 0.03 11.29
N ASP A 147 -6.93 -0.17 10.09
CA ASP A 147 -7.63 0.03 8.82
C ASP A 147 -8.86 -0.90 8.69
N LEU A 148 -8.73 -2.18 9.06
CA LEU A 148 -9.86 -3.12 9.10
C LEU A 148 -10.99 -2.65 10.03
N TYR A 149 -10.66 -2.15 11.21
CA TYR A 149 -11.66 -1.62 12.13
C TYR A 149 -12.32 -0.34 11.61
N ASN A 150 -11.57 0.57 10.97
CA ASN A 150 -12.15 1.74 10.31
C ASN A 150 -13.15 1.33 9.22
N ILE A 151 -12.78 0.37 8.37
CA ILE A 151 -13.67 -0.12 7.30
C ILE A 151 -14.90 -0.79 7.91
N LYS A 152 -14.75 -1.57 8.99
CA LYS A 152 -15.89 -2.10 9.74
C LYS A 152 -16.82 -0.97 10.20
N SER A 153 -16.29 0.12 10.75
CA SER A 153 -17.10 1.30 11.14
C SER A 153 -17.83 1.92 9.95
N ASN A 154 -17.18 2.02 8.78
CA ASN A 154 -17.82 2.50 7.55
C ASN A 154 -18.95 1.56 7.07
N VAL A 155 -18.78 0.24 7.22
CA VAL A 155 -19.86 -0.73 6.94
C VAL A 155 -21.04 -0.51 7.89
N SER A 156 -20.77 -0.36 9.20
CA SER A 156 -21.82 -0.06 10.20
C SER A 156 -22.58 1.23 9.86
N GLU A 157 -21.86 2.30 9.50
CA GLU A 157 -22.45 3.58 9.13
C GLU A 157 -23.29 3.48 7.86
N ALA A 158 -22.79 2.78 6.83
CA ALA A 158 -23.54 2.56 5.59
C ALA A 158 -24.86 1.82 5.84
N ILE A 159 -24.86 0.83 6.73
CA ILE A 159 -26.07 0.11 7.16
C ILE A 159 -27.03 1.07 7.89
N ALA A 160 -26.53 1.86 8.83
CA ALA A 160 -27.35 2.79 9.61
C ALA A 160 -28.02 3.85 8.73
N ASN A 161 -27.25 4.46 7.81
CA ASN A 161 -27.74 5.49 6.90
C ASN A 161 -28.79 4.94 5.92
N GLU A 162 -28.61 3.69 5.45
CA GLU A 162 -29.60 3.02 4.62
C GLU A 162 -30.93 2.81 5.36
N MET A 163 -30.88 2.38 6.62
CA MET A 163 -32.06 2.25 7.47
C MET A 163 -32.73 3.61 7.76
N GLY A 164 -31.95 4.69 7.73
CA GLY A 164 -32.41 6.07 7.89
C GLY A 164 -32.97 6.72 6.61
N ASN A 165 -33.03 6.00 5.48
CA ASN A 165 -33.43 6.52 4.16
C ASN A 165 -32.50 7.60 3.58
N GLU A 166 -31.21 7.60 3.94
CA GLU A 166 -30.22 8.49 3.34
C GLU A 166 -29.58 7.88 2.09
N LYS A 167 -29.08 8.70 1.17
CA LYS A 167 -28.28 8.24 0.02
C LYS A 167 -26.93 7.72 0.53
N SER A 168 -26.83 6.43 0.84
CA SER A 168 -25.59 5.83 1.34
C SER A 168 -24.67 5.37 0.20
N VAL A 169 -23.36 5.54 0.40
CA VAL A 169 -22.33 4.80 -0.35
C VAL A 169 -22.61 3.31 -0.13
N SER A 170 -22.62 2.51 -1.20
CA SER A 170 -23.09 1.12 -1.09
C SER A 170 -22.23 0.32 -0.13
N CYS A 171 -22.83 -0.20 0.94
CA CYS A 171 -22.23 -1.13 1.90
C CYS A 171 -21.35 -2.19 1.23
N LEU A 172 -21.79 -2.71 0.08
CA LEU A 172 -21.05 -3.64 -0.77
C LEU A 172 -19.59 -3.23 -1.03
N THR A 173 -19.32 -1.94 -1.26
CA THR A 173 -17.97 -1.43 -1.51
C THR A 173 -17.09 -1.64 -0.28
N TYR A 174 -17.53 -1.17 0.88
CA TYR A 174 -16.78 -1.33 2.13
C TYR A 174 -16.66 -2.79 2.55
N THR A 175 -17.70 -3.61 2.37
CA THR A 175 -17.60 -5.04 2.70
C THR A 175 -16.61 -5.76 1.78
N LYS A 176 -16.58 -5.45 0.47
CA LYS A 176 -15.56 -5.99 -0.46
C LYS A 176 -14.15 -5.56 -0.05
N GLU A 177 -13.98 -4.28 0.31
CA GLU A 177 -12.71 -3.75 0.76
C GLU A 177 -12.24 -4.45 2.04
N CYS A 178 -13.13 -4.61 3.03
CA CYS A 178 -12.87 -5.32 4.28
C CYS A 178 -12.40 -6.76 4.00
N PHE A 179 -13.15 -7.50 3.17
CA PHE A 179 -12.83 -8.88 2.82
C PHE A 179 -11.45 -9.00 2.15
N GLY A 180 -11.16 -8.11 1.19
CA GLY A 180 -9.87 -8.05 0.52
C GLY A 180 -8.72 -7.75 1.49
N LYS A 181 -8.83 -6.66 2.25
CA LYS A 181 -7.79 -6.26 3.21
C LYS A 181 -7.58 -7.27 4.33
N TYR A 182 -8.64 -7.97 4.74
CA TYR A 182 -8.54 -9.03 5.75
C TYR A 182 -7.68 -10.19 5.24
N ARG A 183 -7.95 -10.66 4.01
CA ARG A 183 -7.13 -11.69 3.36
C ARG A 183 -5.69 -11.21 3.16
N ASP A 184 -5.51 -9.98 2.69
CA ASP A 184 -4.19 -9.39 2.48
C ASP A 184 -3.39 -9.26 3.79
N ALA A 185 -4.06 -8.93 4.90
CA ALA A 185 -3.42 -8.88 6.21
C ALA A 185 -2.90 -10.25 6.65
N ILE A 186 -3.66 -11.32 6.39
CA ILE A 186 -3.25 -12.70 6.67
C ILE A 186 -2.05 -13.10 5.81
N ILE A 187 -2.13 -12.86 4.49
CA ILE A 187 -1.11 -13.25 3.51
C ILE A 187 0.21 -12.52 3.75
N ASN A 188 0.15 -11.24 4.09
CA ASN A 188 1.32 -10.38 4.22
C ASN A 188 1.82 -10.27 5.66
N CYS A 189 1.38 -11.13 6.58
CA CYS A 189 1.99 -11.22 7.89
C CYS A 189 3.39 -11.86 7.75
N ARG A 190 4.43 -11.15 8.18
CA ARG A 190 5.82 -11.61 8.18
C ARG A 190 6.30 -11.61 9.63
N ASP A 191 6.63 -12.78 10.15
CA ASP A 191 7.10 -13.02 11.52
C ASP A 191 6.09 -12.63 12.63
N GLY A 192 6.10 -13.31 13.78
CA GLY A 192 5.20 -12.98 14.90
C GLY A 192 3.70 -13.21 14.65
N CYS A 193 3.32 -13.97 13.63
CA CYS A 193 1.94 -14.03 13.13
C CYS A 193 0.94 -14.77 14.02
N SER A 194 1.36 -15.63 14.93
CA SER A 194 0.44 -16.40 15.78
C SER A 194 -0.47 -15.48 16.61
N TYR A 195 0.10 -14.46 17.25
CA TYR A 195 -0.66 -13.48 18.01
C TYR A 195 -1.51 -12.59 17.10
N PHE A 196 -0.94 -12.11 16.00
CA PHE A 196 -1.70 -11.29 15.05
C PHE A 196 -2.90 -12.05 14.47
N TYR A 197 -2.78 -13.35 14.17
CA TYR A 197 -3.89 -14.19 13.74
C TYR A 197 -4.94 -14.39 14.82
N SER A 198 -4.55 -14.49 16.08
CA SER A 198 -5.51 -14.50 17.20
C SER A 198 -6.34 -13.22 17.21
N VAL A 199 -5.70 -12.06 17.08
CA VAL A 199 -6.38 -10.76 17.07
C VAL A 199 -7.25 -10.60 15.81
N LEU A 200 -6.79 -11.06 14.64
CA LEU A 200 -7.61 -11.09 13.42
C LEU A 200 -8.82 -12.04 13.55
N THR A 201 -8.68 -13.12 14.31
CA THR A 201 -9.80 -14.03 14.61
C THR A 201 -10.84 -13.34 15.51
N GLU A 202 -10.41 -12.53 16.47
CA GLU A 202 -11.31 -11.69 17.28
C GLU A 202 -12.01 -10.63 16.43
N PHE A 203 -11.26 -9.94 15.55
CA PHE A 203 -11.84 -9.01 14.58
C PHE A 203 -12.90 -9.69 13.73
N LYS A 204 -12.59 -10.86 13.14
CA LYS A 204 -13.52 -11.67 12.35
C LYS A 204 -14.81 -11.95 13.12
N LYS A 205 -14.70 -12.47 14.35
CA LYS A 205 -15.86 -12.77 15.19
C LYS A 205 -16.71 -11.53 15.43
N LYS A 206 -16.07 -10.40 15.77
CA LYS A 206 -16.78 -9.14 16.02
C LYS A 206 -17.47 -8.62 14.76
N PHE A 207 -16.79 -8.63 13.62
CA PHE A 207 -17.33 -8.24 12.32
C PHE A 207 -18.57 -9.07 11.96
N GLU A 208 -18.47 -10.40 12.07
CA GLU A 208 -19.55 -11.33 11.76
C GLU A 208 -20.74 -11.17 12.72
N VAL A 209 -20.49 -11.14 14.04
CA VAL A 209 -21.56 -11.04 15.04
C VAL A 209 -22.32 -9.72 14.92
N GLU A 210 -21.60 -8.62 14.73
CA GLU A 210 -22.22 -7.29 14.70
C GLU A 210 -22.87 -6.98 13.35
N LEU A 211 -22.34 -7.49 12.23
CA LEU A 211 -22.75 -7.04 10.89
C LEU A 211 -23.51 -8.07 10.05
N SER A 212 -23.21 -9.37 10.18
CA SER A 212 -23.91 -10.42 9.41
C SER A 212 -25.43 -10.43 9.58
N PRO A 213 -26.03 -10.10 10.75
CA PRO A 213 -27.49 -10.04 10.89
C PRO A 213 -28.18 -9.06 9.93
N TYR A 214 -27.47 -8.03 9.46
CA TYR A 214 -28.02 -7.03 8.55
C TYR A 214 -28.09 -7.48 7.10
N THR A 215 -27.40 -8.56 6.73
CA THR A 215 -27.41 -9.11 5.35
C THR A 215 -28.79 -9.53 4.85
N LYS A 216 -29.70 -9.87 5.77
CA LYS A 216 -31.10 -10.21 5.46
C LYS A 216 -32.01 -8.98 5.30
N LYS A 217 -31.63 -7.85 5.91
CA LYS A 217 -32.49 -6.67 6.05
C LYS A 217 -32.05 -5.52 5.14
N SER A 218 -30.75 -5.34 4.96
CA SER A 218 -30.18 -4.29 4.13
C SER A 218 -30.32 -4.62 2.65
N ILE A 219 -30.70 -3.60 1.88
CA ILE A 219 -30.77 -3.56 0.43
C ILE A 219 -29.35 -3.57 -0.17
N SER A 220 -28.39 -2.84 0.43
CA SER A 220 -27.02 -2.70 -0.09
C SER A 220 -26.01 -3.75 0.42
N CYS A 221 -26.30 -4.46 1.52
CA CYS A 221 -25.43 -5.45 2.15
C CYS A 221 -25.89 -6.92 1.95
N LYS A 222 -26.49 -7.28 0.80
CA LYS A 222 -27.09 -8.63 0.64
C LYS A 222 -26.10 -9.78 0.44
N HIS A 223 -24.83 -9.49 0.16
CA HIS A 223 -23.81 -10.49 -0.17
C HIS A 223 -23.26 -11.16 1.09
N LYS A 224 -24.00 -12.13 1.64
CA LYS A 224 -23.66 -12.86 2.87
C LYS A 224 -22.23 -13.42 2.88
N GLU A 225 -21.75 -13.92 1.75
CA GLU A 225 -20.39 -14.46 1.60
C GLU A 225 -19.28 -13.45 1.95
N LEU A 226 -19.51 -12.15 1.75
CA LEU A 226 -18.54 -11.11 2.10
C LEU A 226 -18.53 -10.79 3.60
N PHE A 227 -19.57 -11.22 4.32
CA PHE A 227 -19.65 -11.08 5.77
C PHE A 227 -19.06 -12.28 6.51
N GLU A 228 -18.88 -13.41 5.82
CA GLU A 228 -18.26 -14.63 6.34
C GLU A 228 -16.75 -14.60 6.02
N LEU A 229 -15.96 -14.07 6.95
CA LEU A 229 -14.53 -13.93 6.74
C LEU A 229 -13.86 -15.31 6.86
N PRO A 230 -12.97 -15.70 5.93
CA PRO A 230 -12.34 -17.02 5.95
C PRO A 230 -11.40 -17.18 7.15
N ASP A 231 -11.22 -18.41 7.65
CA ASP A 231 -10.20 -18.66 8.66
C ASP A 231 -8.80 -18.45 8.08
N TYR A 232 -7.86 -17.95 8.89
CA TYR A 232 -6.51 -17.64 8.42
C TYR A 232 -5.82 -18.87 7.80
N GLY A 233 -6.03 -20.06 8.36
CA GLY A 233 -5.49 -21.31 7.83
C GLY A 233 -6.04 -21.68 6.46
N VAL A 234 -7.29 -21.32 6.15
CA VAL A 234 -7.89 -21.49 4.82
C VAL A 234 -7.25 -20.51 3.83
N VAL A 235 -7.15 -19.24 4.21
CA VAL A 235 -6.54 -18.19 3.36
C VAL A 235 -5.10 -18.53 2.99
N ILE A 236 -4.30 -19.01 3.96
CA ILE A 236 -2.90 -19.40 3.73
C ILE A 236 -2.83 -20.56 2.73
N LYS A 237 -3.61 -21.63 2.96
CA LYS A 237 -3.64 -22.80 2.07
C LYS A 237 -4.07 -22.44 0.64
N GLU A 238 -5.10 -21.62 0.50
CA GLU A 238 -5.56 -21.12 -0.80
C GLU A 238 -4.46 -20.32 -1.50
N HIS A 239 -3.83 -19.37 -0.79
CA HIS A 239 -2.78 -18.54 -1.34
C HIS A 239 -1.54 -19.34 -1.77
N GLU A 240 -1.13 -20.32 -0.98
CA GLU A 240 -0.04 -21.25 -1.32
C GLU A 240 -0.39 -22.09 -2.55
N SER A 241 -1.61 -22.62 -2.61
CA SER A 241 -2.09 -23.40 -3.75
C SER A 241 -2.11 -22.58 -5.04
N VAL A 242 -2.62 -21.34 -4.97
CA VAL A 242 -2.61 -20.41 -6.11
C VAL A 242 -1.19 -20.07 -6.54
N LYS A 243 -0.27 -19.86 -5.57
CA LYS A 243 1.15 -19.60 -5.86
C LYS A 243 1.82 -20.80 -6.55
N ILE A 244 1.52 -22.03 -6.11
CA ILE A 244 2.01 -23.27 -6.72
C ILE A 244 1.47 -23.42 -8.14
N ILE A 245 0.16 -23.25 -8.35
CA ILE A 245 -0.46 -23.32 -9.68
C ILE A 245 0.16 -22.28 -10.59
N ARG A 246 0.24 -21.01 -10.16
CA ARG A 246 0.84 -19.93 -10.96
C ARG A 246 2.29 -20.24 -11.33
N ASN A 247 3.10 -20.67 -10.38
CA ASN A 247 4.51 -21.00 -10.64
C ASN A 247 4.65 -22.23 -11.55
N THR A 248 3.80 -23.24 -11.39
CA THR A 248 3.77 -24.43 -12.26
C THR A 248 3.34 -24.06 -13.66
N THR A 249 2.27 -23.27 -13.83
CA THR A 249 1.81 -22.80 -15.14
C THR A 249 2.90 -21.98 -15.83
N ILE A 250 3.57 -21.08 -15.12
CA ILE A 250 4.71 -20.31 -15.66
C ILE A 250 5.85 -21.26 -16.07
N SER A 251 6.21 -22.23 -15.22
CA SER A 251 7.27 -23.21 -15.51
C SER A 251 6.95 -24.08 -16.73
N VAL A 252 5.73 -24.61 -16.83
CA VAL A 252 5.27 -25.38 -17.99
C VAL A 252 5.24 -24.52 -19.24
N LEU A 253 4.76 -23.27 -19.15
CA LEU A 253 4.76 -22.33 -20.27
C LEU A 253 6.20 -22.09 -20.77
N PHE A 254 7.16 -21.85 -19.88
CA PHE A 254 8.58 -21.70 -20.24
C PHE A 254 9.18 -22.96 -20.88
N LEU A 255 8.84 -24.17 -20.38
CA LEU A 255 9.29 -25.43 -20.98
C LEU A 255 8.71 -25.64 -22.38
N VAL A 256 7.42 -25.37 -22.57
CA VAL A 256 6.76 -25.47 -23.88
C VAL A 256 7.34 -24.45 -24.86
N PHE A 257 7.58 -23.20 -24.43
CA PHE A 257 8.25 -22.20 -25.26
C PHE A 257 9.69 -22.59 -25.58
N GLY A 258 10.44 -23.17 -24.65
CA GLY A 258 11.80 -23.66 -24.89
C GLY A 258 11.83 -24.79 -25.93
N VAL A 259 10.92 -25.75 -25.83
CA VAL A 259 10.78 -26.84 -26.82
C VAL A 259 10.34 -26.30 -28.17
N PHE A 260 9.37 -25.38 -28.22
CA PHE A 260 8.95 -24.73 -29.45
C PHE A 260 10.09 -23.95 -30.11
N PHE A 261 10.87 -23.22 -29.33
CA PHE A 261 12.06 -22.51 -29.81
C PHE A 261 13.08 -23.50 -30.39
N MET A 262 13.36 -24.61 -29.72
CA MET A 262 14.23 -25.66 -30.24
C MET A 262 13.71 -26.24 -31.58
N PHE A 263 12.39 -26.45 -31.74
CA PHE A 263 11.81 -26.88 -33.01
C PHE A 263 11.89 -25.82 -34.12
N THR A 264 11.79 -24.53 -33.79
CA THR A 264 11.93 -23.45 -34.77
C THR A 264 13.37 -23.22 -35.24
N PHE A 265 14.36 -23.56 -34.42
CA PHE A 265 15.78 -23.40 -34.74
C PHE A 265 16.49 -24.71 -35.12
N SER A 266 15.81 -25.86 -35.00
CA SER A 266 16.31 -27.12 -35.55
C SER A 266 16.38 -27.01 -37.08
N ASP A 267 17.49 -27.46 -37.67
CA ASP A 267 17.96 -27.26 -39.05
C ASP A 267 16.99 -27.62 -40.20
N LYS A 268 15.77 -28.04 -39.89
CA LYS A 268 14.69 -28.36 -40.84
C LYS A 268 14.00 -27.13 -41.44
N LEU A 269 14.16 -25.93 -40.87
CA LEU A 269 13.56 -24.68 -41.39
C LEU A 269 14.49 -23.87 -42.32
N ILE A 270 15.79 -24.20 -42.36
CA ILE A 270 16.75 -23.64 -43.31
C ILE A 270 16.35 -23.90 -44.78
N PRO A 271 15.88 -25.09 -45.20
CA PRO A 271 15.46 -25.30 -46.59
C PRO A 271 14.15 -24.56 -46.95
N MET A 272 13.23 -24.38 -45.99
CA MET A 272 11.98 -23.64 -46.21
C MET A 272 12.22 -22.14 -46.40
N SER A 273 13.15 -21.54 -45.64
CA SER A 273 13.53 -20.14 -45.81
C SER A 273 14.22 -19.89 -47.15
N GLN A 274 15.06 -20.83 -47.60
CA GLN A 274 15.65 -20.81 -48.95
C GLN A 274 14.58 -20.89 -50.05
N HIS A 275 13.58 -21.76 -49.89
CA HIS A 275 12.49 -21.91 -50.87
C HIS A 275 11.60 -20.65 -50.95
N ILE A 276 11.38 -19.95 -49.83
CA ILE A 276 10.66 -18.67 -49.80
C ILE A 276 11.53 -17.56 -50.43
N LEU A 277 12.83 -17.52 -50.13
CA LEU A 277 13.76 -16.55 -50.72
C LEU A 277 13.87 -16.72 -52.25
N GLU A 278 13.87 -17.97 -52.74
CA GLU A 278 13.80 -18.26 -54.18
C GLU A 278 12.51 -17.78 -54.81
N LYS A 279 11.35 -17.97 -54.15
CA LYS A 279 10.07 -17.44 -54.63
C LYS A 279 10.06 -15.92 -54.69
N ILE A 280 10.64 -15.25 -53.70
CA ILE A 280 10.78 -13.78 -53.67
C ILE A 280 11.74 -13.30 -54.78
N LYS A 281 12.89 -13.97 -54.99
CA LYS A 281 13.80 -13.65 -56.10
C LYS A 281 13.15 -13.88 -57.48
N ARG A 282 12.36 -14.94 -57.63
CA ARG A 282 11.64 -15.25 -58.88
C ARG A 282 10.56 -14.20 -59.16
N ALA A 283 9.81 -13.76 -58.15
CA ALA A 283 8.85 -12.66 -58.25
C ALA A 283 9.53 -11.31 -58.58
N LYS A 284 10.69 -11.03 -57.97
CA LYS A 284 11.52 -9.86 -58.28
C LYS A 284 11.99 -9.88 -59.74
N ASN A 285 12.52 -11.01 -60.23
CA ASN A 285 12.97 -11.12 -61.62
C ASN A 285 11.83 -10.98 -62.65
N ILE A 286 10.62 -11.41 -62.32
CA ILE A 286 9.43 -11.17 -63.17
C ILE A 286 9.06 -9.69 -63.19
N LEU A 287 9.13 -9.00 -62.04
CA LEU A 287 8.81 -7.58 -61.91
C LEU A 287 9.85 -6.68 -62.63
N PHE A 288 11.13 -7.02 -62.55
CA PHE A 288 12.21 -6.28 -63.22
C PHE A 288 12.41 -6.70 -64.69
N GLY A 289 12.21 -7.97 -65.05
CA GLY A 289 12.23 -8.43 -66.43
C GLY A 289 11.04 -7.97 -67.27
N ALA A 290 9.92 -7.60 -66.63
CA ALA A 290 8.81 -6.91 -67.29
C ALA A 290 9.10 -5.41 -67.52
N ARG A 291 10.02 -4.81 -66.76
CA ARG A 291 10.45 -3.41 -66.92
C ARG A 291 11.48 -3.23 -68.04
N GLU A 292 12.24 -4.28 -68.35
CA GLU A 292 13.30 -4.25 -69.36
C GLU A 292 12.77 -4.30 -70.81
N ARG A 293 11.53 -4.78 -71.02
CA ARG A 293 10.88 -4.76 -72.35
C ARG A 293 10.26 -3.41 -72.75
N ASN A 294 10.24 -2.42 -71.85
CA ASN A 294 9.61 -1.12 -72.10
C ASN A 294 10.60 0.05 -72.28
N ASN A 295 11.92 -0.22 -72.33
CA ASN A 295 12.95 0.83 -72.41
C ASN A 295 13.92 0.70 -73.60
N GLU A 296 13.49 0.07 -74.70
CA GLU A 296 14.21 0.12 -75.99
C GLU A 296 13.57 1.16 -76.94
N LEU A 297 13.56 2.44 -76.53
CA LEU A 297 13.68 3.56 -77.46
C LEU A 297 14.00 4.84 -76.68
N LEU A 298 15.29 5.09 -76.49
CA LEU A 298 15.97 6.39 -76.63
C LEU A 298 17.41 6.21 -76.17
N SER A 299 18.22 5.74 -77.11
CA SER A 299 19.68 5.73 -77.06
C SER A 299 20.25 7.11 -77.41
N TYR A 300 21.45 7.38 -76.88
CA TYR A 300 22.47 8.38 -77.25
C TYR A 300 22.35 9.76 -76.56
N THR A 301 23.38 10.36 -75.96
CA THR A 301 24.84 10.09 -75.93
C THR A 301 25.46 10.84 -74.74
N LEU A 302 26.46 10.27 -74.07
CA LEU A 302 27.76 10.92 -73.89
C LEU A 302 28.72 9.92 -73.24
N ASP A 303 29.53 9.30 -74.09
CA ASP A 303 30.83 8.77 -73.70
C ASP A 303 31.65 9.89 -73.09
N ASN A 304 32.26 9.63 -71.93
CA ASN A 304 33.63 10.07 -71.74
C ASN A 304 34.33 9.14 -70.73
N ASP A 305 35.33 8.44 -71.24
CA ASP A 305 36.28 7.66 -70.48
C ASP A 305 37.17 8.55 -69.58
N TYR A 306 37.66 7.92 -68.52
CA TYR A 306 39.04 7.99 -68.02
C TYR A 306 39.41 8.92 -66.83
N ILE A 307 40.15 8.28 -65.90
CA ILE A 307 41.24 8.74 -64.99
C ILE A 307 40.94 9.45 -63.65
N ILE A 308 41.41 8.76 -62.58
CA ILE A 308 42.28 9.19 -61.45
C ILE A 308 42.27 10.67 -61.02
N GLY A 309 42.20 10.87 -59.69
CA GLY A 309 43.07 11.85 -59.04
C GLY A 309 42.38 12.75 -58.03
N ASP A 310 42.74 12.53 -56.77
CA ASP A 310 42.92 13.47 -55.67
C ASP A 310 42.42 14.92 -55.76
N ASN A 311 41.99 15.35 -54.57
CA ASN A 311 42.25 16.64 -53.94
C ASN A 311 41.13 17.72 -53.91
N GLU A 312 40.77 18.02 -52.66
CA GLU A 312 40.51 19.34 -52.03
C GLU A 312 39.50 20.36 -52.57
N SER A 313 38.67 20.83 -51.60
CA SER A 313 38.15 22.20 -51.33
C SER A 313 37.51 22.99 -52.49
N TYR A 314 36.34 23.60 -52.35
CA TYR A 314 36.01 24.84 -51.62
C TYR A 314 34.45 24.96 -51.61
N SER A 315 33.77 25.12 -50.46
CA SER A 315 33.35 26.37 -49.77
C SER A 315 32.25 27.21 -50.45
N ILE A 316 31.42 27.84 -49.59
CA ILE A 316 30.43 28.94 -49.81
C ILE A 316 28.99 28.47 -50.15
N SER A 317 27.88 28.98 -49.60
CA SER A 317 27.50 29.71 -48.36
C SER A 317 25.96 29.84 -48.34
N TYR A 318 25.36 29.81 -47.16
CA TYR A 318 24.07 30.37 -46.66
C TYR A 318 22.96 30.84 -47.62
N TYR A 319 21.69 30.56 -47.28
CA TYR A 319 20.76 31.55 -46.67
C TYR A 319 19.49 30.87 -46.12
N SER A 320 19.14 31.21 -44.88
CA SER A 320 17.86 30.96 -44.24
C SER A 320 16.82 31.99 -44.68
N VAL A 321 15.53 31.62 -44.75
CA VAL A 321 14.43 32.52 -44.37
C VAL A 321 13.32 31.70 -43.71
N ARG A 322 12.93 32.17 -42.53
CA ARG A 322 11.82 31.75 -41.69
C ARG A 322 10.60 32.63 -42.00
N ASP A 323 9.49 32.30 -41.36
CA ASP A 323 8.37 33.18 -40.98
C ASP A 323 7.07 32.90 -41.77
N TYR A 324 5.89 32.81 -41.15
CA TYR A 324 5.43 33.11 -39.78
C TYR A 324 4.52 32.00 -39.27
#